data_AF-A0A9P0JHG2-F1
#
_entry.id   AF-A0A9P0JHG2-F1
#
_cell.length_a   1.000
_cell.length_b   1.000
_cell.length_c   1.000
_cell.angle_alpha   90.00
_cell.angle_beta   90.00
_cell.angle_gamma   90.00
#
_symmetry.space_group_name_H-M   'P 1'
#
loop_
_entity.id
_entity.type
_entity.pdbx_description
1 polymer ?
#
loop_
_entity_poly.entity_id
_entity_poly.type
_entity_poly.pdbx_seq_one_letter_code
_entity_poly.pdbx_strand_id
1 'polypeptide(L)' 'MKQNIGQGEFSQFPNLSQTSCQEDDVSTYVQCLNALYSDFESRLEDILTMPLQH' A
#
# COMPACT_ATOMS: atom_id res chain seq x y z
N MET A 1 -13.98 -16.72 0.65
CA MET A 1 -14.14 -16.15 -0.71
C MET A 1 -14.48 -14.68 -0.55
N LYS A 2 -13.60 -13.78 -1.00
CA LYS A 2 -13.82 -12.34 -0.96
C LYS A 2 -14.68 -12.00 -2.18
N GLN A 3 -15.98 -11.78 -1.99
CA GLN A 3 -16.85 -11.36 -3.09
C GLN A 3 -16.55 -9.88 -3.33
N ASN A 4 -15.66 -9.62 -4.30
CA ASN A 4 -15.40 -8.27 -4.73
C ASN A 4 -16.64 -7.76 -5.47
N ILE A 5 -17.10 -6.58 -5.07
CA ILE A 5 -18.28 -5.90 -5.61
C ILE A 5 -18.14 -5.81 -7.13
N GLY A 6 -19.14 -6.31 -7.87
CA GLY A 6 -19.10 -6.35 -9.32
C GLY A 6 -19.18 -4.95 -9.91
N GLN A 7 -18.56 -4.74 -11.08
CA GLN A 7 -18.50 -3.43 -11.77
C GLN A 7 -19.89 -2.76 -11.94
N GLY A 8 -20.98 -3.53 -12.02
CA GLY A 8 -22.36 -3.02 -12.09
C GLY A 8 -22.95 -2.54 -10.76
N GLU A 9 -22.44 -3.00 -9.62
CA GLU A 9 -22.92 -2.64 -8.28
C GLU A 9 -22.38 -1.28 -7.81
N PHE A 10 -21.31 -0.77 -8.43
CA PHE A 10 -20.79 0.58 -8.18
C PHE A 10 -21.76 1.69 -8.62
N SER A 11 -22.75 1.38 -9.47
CA SER A 11 -23.84 2.31 -9.82
C SER A 11 -24.65 2.78 -8.61
N GLN A 12 -24.67 2.01 -7.52
CA GLN A 12 -25.35 2.37 -6.27
C GLN A 12 -24.57 3.42 -5.46
N PHE A 13 -23.29 3.63 -5.79
CA PHE A 13 -22.39 4.53 -5.09
C PHE A 13 -21.88 5.60 -6.07
N PRO A 14 -22.62 6.70 -6.28
CA PRO A 14 -22.29 7.72 -7.28
C PRO A 14 -20.90 8.35 -7.09
N ASN A 15 -20.35 8.32 -5.87
CA ASN A 15 -19.00 8.78 -5.58
C ASN A 15 -17.91 7.75 -5.91
N LEU A 16 -18.24 6.46 -5.89
CA LEU A 16 -17.30 5.37 -6.23
C LEU A 16 -17.33 5.03 -7.73
N SER A 17 -18.46 5.24 -8.40
CA SER A 17 -18.57 5.09 -9.86
C SER A 17 -17.77 6.14 -10.63
N GLN A 18 -17.52 7.30 -10.02
CA GLN A 18 -16.75 8.40 -10.60
C GLN A 18 -15.25 8.35 -10.28
N THR A 19 -14.87 7.66 -9.21
CA THR A 19 -13.46 7.41 -8.92
C THR A 19 -12.96 6.32 -9.85
N SER A 20 -12.38 6.70 -10.99
CA SER A 20 -11.46 5.82 -11.70
C SER A 20 -10.20 5.69 -10.85
N CYS A 21 -10.26 4.90 -9.79
CA CYS A 21 -9.05 4.40 -9.17
C CYS A 21 -8.44 3.48 -10.22
N GLN A 22 -7.44 3.99 -10.95
CA GLN A 22 -6.80 3.17 -11.96
C GLN A 22 -6.06 2.06 -11.21
N GLU A 23 -6.09 0.85 -11.73
CA GLU A 23 -5.38 -0.29 -11.13
C GLU A 23 -3.88 0.04 -10.92
N ASP A 24 -3.36 0.93 -11.78
CA ASP A 24 -2.03 1.54 -11.70
C ASP A 24 -1.83 2.43 -10.45
N ASP A 25 -2.85 3.15 -9.99
CA ASP A 25 -2.77 3.96 -8.76
C ASP A 25 -2.63 3.07 -7.53
N VAL A 26 -3.37 1.96 -7.51
CA VAL A 26 -3.29 0.96 -6.42
C VAL A 26 -1.93 0.27 -6.45
N SER A 27 -1.47 -0.14 -7.63
CA SER A 27 -0.15 -0.75 -7.81
C SER A 27 0.97 0.18 -7.34
N THR A 28 0.92 1.45 -7.74
CA THR A 28 1.89 2.48 -7.32
C THR A 28 1.85 2.68 -5.81
N TYR A 29 0.67 2.76 -5.22
CA TYR A 29 0.53 2.89 -3.76
C TYR A 29 1.11 1.67 -3.01
N VAL A 30 0.84 0.46 -3.47
CA VAL A 30 1.40 -0.78 -2.90
C VAL A 30 2.93 -0.80 -3.01
N GLN A 31 3.49 -0.38 -4.15
CA GLN A 31 4.94 -0.27 -4.32
C GLN A 31 5.56 0.73 -3.34
N CYS A 32 4.94 1.90 -3.15
CA CYS A 32 5.39 2.88 -2.16
C CYS A 32 5.36 2.32 -0.73
N LEU A 33 4.32 1.58 -0.35
CA LEU A 33 4.23 0.95 0.96
C LEU A 33 5.33 -0.10 1.18
N ASN A 34 5.62 -0.92 0.17
CA ASN A 34 6.69 -1.91 0.24
C ASN A 34 8.07 -1.25 0.38
N ALA A 35 8.33 -0.20 -0.39
CA ALA A 35 9.58 0.55 -0.30
C ALA A 35 9.75 1.20 1.09
N LEU A 36 8.68 1.77 1.64
CA LEU A 36 8.69 2.34 2.99
C LEU A 36 8.97 1.27 4.04
N TYR A 37 8.34 0.10 3.93
CA TYR A 37 8.57 -1.02 4.85
C TYR A 37 10.03 -1.48 4.84
N SER A 38 10.61 -1.69 3.66
CA SER A 38 12.02 -2.09 3.52
C SER A 38 12.98 -1.04 4.09
N ASP A 39 12.72 0.25 3.90
CA ASP A 39 13.54 1.33 4.49
C ASP A 39 13.49 1.28 6.02
N PHE A 40 12.29 1.13 6.59
CA PHE A 40 12.13 1.00 8.04
C PHE A 40 12.85 -0.23 8.61
N GLU A 41 12.75 -1.37 7.93
CA GLU A 41 13.42 -2.61 8.34
C GLU A 41 14.95 -2.44 8.35
N SER A 42 15.52 -1.91 7.26
CA SER A 42 16.97 -1.65 7.16
C SER A 42 17.45 -0.70 8.25
N ARG A 43 16.74 0.41 8.48
CA ARG A 43 17.13 1.39 9.51
C ARG A 43 17.03 0.83 10.92
N LEU A 44 16.06 -0.04 11.16
CA LEU A 44 15.91 -0.71 12.45
C LEU A 44 17.05 -1.71 12.66
N GLU A 45 17.42 -2.47 11.63
CA GLU A 45 18.59 -3.35 11.66
C GLU A 45 19.89 -2.57 11.90
N ASP A 46 20.07 -1.43 11.23
CA ASP A 46 21.24 -0.54 11.46
C ASP A 46 21.32 -0.08 12.92
N ILE A 47 20.19 0.31 13.53
CA ILE A 47 20.14 0.72 14.94
C ILE A 47 20.48 -0.45 15.86
N LEU A 48 19.95 -1.65 15.59
CA LEU A 48 20.19 -2.85 16.39
C LEU A 48 21.63 -3.36 16.28
N THR A 49 22.24 -3.20 15.11
CA THR A 49 23.62 -3.62 14.83
C THR A 49 24.64 -2.54 15.13
N MET A 50 24.21 -1.34 15.51
CA MET A 50 25.09 -0.25 15.89
C MET A 50 25.96 -0.69 17.09
N PRO A 51 27.29 -0.78 16.92
CA PRO A 51 28.15 -1.24 18.00
C PRO A 51 28.12 -0.22 19.15
N LEU A 52 27.90 -0.73 20.37
CA LEU A 52 28.01 0.07 21.58
C LEU A 52 29.46 0.59 21.67
N GLN A 53 29.63 1.91 21.51
CA GLN A 53 30.93 2.55 21.69
C GLN A 53 31.30 2.52 23.18
N HIS A 54 32.42 1.86 23.49
CA HIS A 54 33.03 1.81 24.82
C HIS A 54 34.35 2.57 24.82
#